data_AF-A0A0R3RDJ7-F1
#
_entry.id   AF-A0A0R3RDJ7-F1
#
_cell.length_a   1.000
_cell.length_b   1.000
_cell.length_c   1.000
_cell.angle_alpha   90.00
_cell.angle_beta   90.00
_cell.angle_gamma   90.00
#
_symmetry.space_group_name_H-M   'P 1'
#
loop_
_entity.id
_entity.type
_entity.pdbx_description
1 polymer ?
#
loop_
_entity_poly.entity_id
_entity_poly.type
_entity_poly.pdbx_seq_one_letter_code
_entity_poly.pdbx_strand_id
1 'polypeptide(L)'
;MIIVLIFRSVIRKSFTMWSTQTIINSMPSVKLQFEEALYEDDADIVILWAEGDHGDAYKFDGTGNHTNILAHTFYPTYQEDGHLNGDIHLG
;
A
#
# COMPACT_ATOMS: atom_id res chain seq x y z
N MET A 1 -2.39 0.40 -22.47
CA MET A 1 -3.43 -0.40 -21.79
C MET A 1 -2.94 -1.70 -21.14
N ILE A 2 -1.84 -2.35 -21.58
CA ILE A 2 -1.35 -3.60 -20.95
C ILE A 2 -0.64 -3.37 -19.60
N ILE A 3 0.17 -2.33 -19.47
CA ILE A 3 0.95 -2.03 -18.25
C ILE A 3 0.04 -1.82 -17.03
N VAL A 4 -1.03 -1.02 -17.18
CA VAL A 4 -2.03 -0.79 -16.12
C VAL A 4 -2.73 -2.08 -15.69
N LEU A 5 -3.04 -2.97 -16.64
CA LEU A 5 -3.69 -4.25 -16.33
C LEU A 5 -2.76 -5.20 -15.56
N ILE A 6 -1.47 -5.25 -15.94
CA ILE A 6 -0.47 -6.03 -15.22
C ILE A 6 -0.33 -5.50 -13.80
N PHE A 7 -0.25 -4.18 -13.61
CA PHE A 7 -0.12 -3.59 -12.29
C PHE A 7 -1.31 -3.95 -11.38
N ARG A 8 -2.54 -3.71 -11.84
CA ARG A 8 -3.76 -4.05 -11.08
C ARG A 8 -3.80 -5.54 -10.73
N SER A 9 -3.37 -6.41 -11.64
CA SER A 9 -3.29 -7.86 -11.40
C SER A 9 -2.26 -8.21 -10.32
N VAL A 10 -1.07 -7.59 -10.37
CA VAL A 10 -0.01 -7.79 -9.37
C VAL A 10 -0.47 -7.33 -7.99
N ILE A 11 -1.06 -6.14 -7.87
CA ILE A 11 -1.60 -5.63 -6.60
C ILE A 11 -2.65 -6.58 -6.02
N ARG A 12 -3.65 -6.98 -6.81
CA ARG A 12 -4.67 -7.94 -6.35
C ARG A 12 -4.06 -9.25 -5.88
N LYS A 13 -3.07 -9.78 -6.61
CA LYS A 13 -2.38 -11.01 -6.22
C LYS A 13 -1.63 -10.85 -4.89
N SER A 14 -0.96 -9.72 -4.67
CA SER A 14 -0.27 -9.41 -3.41
C SER A 14 -1.25 -9.34 -2.24
N PHE A 15 -2.39 -8.66 -2.38
CA PHE A 15 -3.41 -8.59 -1.32
C PHE A 15 -4.13 -9.92 -1.07
N THR A 16 -4.31 -10.76 -2.11
CA THR A 16 -4.89 -12.10 -1.96
C THR A 16 -4.09 -12.98 -0.99
N MET A 17 -2.77 -12.82 -0.92
CA MET A 17 -1.94 -13.53 0.05
C MET A 17 -2.37 -13.23 1.49
N TRP A 18 -2.65 -11.97 1.81
CA TRP A 18 -3.12 -11.56 3.14
C TRP A 18 -4.56 -12.01 3.43
N SER A 19 -5.43 -12.04 2.42
CA SER A 19 -6.78 -12.60 2.54
C SER A 19 -6.80 -14.11 2.80
N THR A 20 -5.76 -14.85 2.42
CA THR A 20 -5.66 -16.31 2.59
C THR A 20 -4.87 -16.75 3.82
N GLN A 21 -3.98 -15.90 4.36
CA GLN A 21 -3.06 -16.24 5.46
C GLN A 21 -3.50 -15.75 6.84
N THR A 22 -4.71 -15.22 6.99
CA THR A 22 -5.20 -14.64 8.25
C THR A 22 -5.73 -15.68 9.23
N ILE A 23 -4.87 -16.62 9.66
CA ILE A 23 -4.97 -17.09 11.04
C ILE A 23 -4.27 -16.01 11.87
N ILE A 24 -4.99 -14.95 12.20
CA ILE A 24 -4.55 -14.06 13.27
C ILE A 24 -4.78 -14.86 14.55
N ASN A 25 -3.70 -15.34 15.19
CA ASN A 25 -3.82 -16.24 16.35
C ASN A 25 -4.66 -15.63 17.48
N SER A 26 -4.69 -14.30 17.61
CA SER A 26 -5.54 -13.57 18.55
C SER A 26 -6.97 -13.34 18.08
N MET A 27 -7.28 -13.51 16.78
CA MET A 27 -8.59 -13.29 16.17
C MET A 27 -8.88 -14.35 15.08
N PRO A 28 -9.16 -15.61 15.46
CA PRO A 28 -9.25 -16.74 14.52
C PRO A 28 -10.37 -16.64 13.47
N SER A 29 -11.35 -15.76 13.67
CA SER A 29 -12.49 -15.55 12.80
C SER A 29 -12.36 -14.31 11.89
N VAL A 30 -11.30 -13.52 12.03
CA VAL A 30 -11.12 -12.31 11.22
C VAL A 30 -10.54 -12.68 9.87
N LYS A 31 -11.25 -12.28 8.81
CA LYS A 31 -10.81 -12.42 7.43
C LYS A 31 -10.67 -11.03 6.82
N LEU A 32 -9.52 -10.76 6.22
CA LEU A 32 -9.30 -9.53 5.44
C LEU A 32 -9.84 -9.71 4.03
N GLN A 33 -10.65 -8.75 3.59
CA GLN A 33 -11.16 -8.63 2.23
C GLN A 33 -10.63 -7.32 1.66
N PHE A 34 -10.12 -7.36 0.43
CA PHE A 34 -9.60 -6.19 -0.25
C PHE A 34 -10.36 -6.00 -1.55
N GLU A 35 -10.81 -4.77 -1.76
CA GLU A 35 -11.44 -4.33 -3.00
C GLU A 35 -10.74 -3.06 -3.50
N GLU A 36 -10.73 -2.88 -4.81
CA GLU A 36 -10.15 -1.69 -5.42
C GLU A 36 -11.24 -0.60 -5.43
N ALA A 37 -10.98 0.50 -4.73
CA ALA A 37 -11.88 1.64 -4.70
C ALA A 37 -12.00 2.32 -6.07
N LEU A 38 -13.11 3.01 -6.30
CA LEU A 38 -13.35 3.78 -7.52
C LEU A 38 -12.69 5.17 -7.47
N TYR A 39 -12.62 5.75 -6.27
CA TYR A 39 -12.03 7.05 -5.98
C TYR A 39 -11.06 6.95 -4.80
N GLU A 40 -10.09 7.85 -4.76
CA GLU A 40 -9.04 7.87 -3.73
C GLU A 40 -9.63 8.11 -2.33
N ASP A 41 -10.58 9.06 -2.20
CA ASP A 41 -11.24 9.39 -0.93
C ASP A 41 -12.07 8.23 -0.34
N ASP A 42 -12.37 7.20 -1.14
CA ASP A 42 -13.10 6.01 -0.70
C ASP A 42 -12.14 4.88 -0.25
N ALA A 43 -10.82 5.03 -0.45
CA ALA A 43 -9.85 3.98 -0.22
C ALA A 43 -9.29 4.02 1.21
N ASP A 44 -9.29 2.87 1.89
CA ASP A 44 -8.55 2.70 3.14
C ASP A 44 -7.03 2.68 2.94
N ILE A 45 -6.57 2.37 1.72
CA ILE A 45 -5.16 2.27 1.33
C ILE A 45 -5.00 2.87 -0.07
N VAL A 46 -4.29 4.00 -0.16
CA VAL A 46 -3.88 4.60 -1.43
C VAL A 46 -2.50 4.06 -1.83
N ILE A 47 -2.33 3.75 -3.12
CA ILE A 47 -1.05 3.28 -3.68
C ILE A 47 -0.51 4.33 -4.65
N LEU A 48 0.61 4.94 -4.27
CA LEU A 48 1.25 6.02 -5.01
C LEU A 48 2.59 5.54 -5.60
N TRP A 49 2.89 5.95 -6.83
CA TRP A 49 4.27 6.01 -7.31
C TRP A 49 4.81 7.42 -7.20
N ALA A 50 6.02 7.53 -6.68
CA ALA A 50 6.66 8.80 -6.48
C ALA A 50 8.19 8.69 -6.56
N GLU A 51 8.86 9.84 -6.71
CA GLU A 51 10.31 9.94 -6.63
C GLU A 51 10.66 11.09 -5.68
N GLY A 52 11.77 11.00 -4.95
CA GLY A 52 12.24 12.08 -4.09
C GLY A 52 11.22 12.51 -3.04
N ASP A 53 10.92 13.81 -2.98
CA ASP A 53 9.92 14.40 -2.07
C ASP A 53 8.50 14.21 -2.60
N HIS A 54 7.62 13.62 -1.79
CA HIS A 54 6.30 13.18 -2.24
C HIS A 54 5.18 13.34 -1.20
N GLY A 55 5.31 14.35 -0.34
CA GLY A 55 4.22 14.79 0.54
C GLY A 55 4.23 14.19 1.93
N ASP A 56 5.20 13.31 2.23
CA ASP A 56 5.47 12.81 3.58
C ASP A 56 6.92 13.10 4.02
N ALA A 57 7.29 12.63 5.23
CA ALA A 57 8.60 12.86 5.81
C ALA A 57 9.71 11.91 5.29
N TYR A 58 9.38 10.91 4.45
CA TYR A 58 10.20 9.75 4.10
C TYR A 58 10.57 9.73 2.62
N LYS A 59 11.39 10.68 2.19
CA LYS A 59 11.75 10.84 0.77
C LYS A 59 12.49 9.62 0.20
N PHE A 60 12.22 9.29 -1.07
CA PHE A 60 13.02 8.29 -1.79
C PHE A 60 14.39 8.87 -2.17
N ASP A 61 15.43 8.04 -2.15
CA ASP A 61 16.82 8.42 -2.41
C ASP A 61 17.25 8.25 -3.88
N GLY A 62 16.31 7.84 -4.74
CA GLY A 62 16.53 7.65 -6.17
C GLY A 62 17.39 6.41 -6.51
N THR A 63 17.62 6.20 -7.80
CA THR A 63 18.39 5.04 -8.27
C THR A 63 19.90 5.28 -8.14
N GLY A 64 20.65 4.32 -7.59
CA GLY A 64 22.11 4.42 -7.47
C GLY A 64 22.74 3.50 -6.41
N ASN A 65 24.00 3.77 -6.04
CA ASN A 65 24.77 2.99 -5.04
C ASN A 65 24.43 3.36 -3.57
N HIS A 66 23.26 3.93 -3.34
CA HIS A 66 22.77 4.36 -2.02
C HIS A 66 21.85 3.28 -1.44
N THR A 67 21.06 3.62 -0.41
CA THR A 67 20.13 2.67 0.24
C THR A 67 19.09 2.13 -0.75
N ASN A 68 18.70 2.94 -1.74
CA ASN A 68 17.76 2.61 -2.81
C ASN A 68 16.43 2.13 -2.23
N ILE A 69 15.75 3.03 -1.52
CA ILE A 69 14.45 2.79 -0.90
C ILE A 69 13.43 2.61 -2.02
N LEU A 70 12.93 1.37 -2.16
CA LEU A 70 12.00 0.99 -3.23
C LEU A 70 10.54 1.25 -2.88
N ALA A 71 10.21 1.27 -1.60
CA ALA A 71 8.85 1.48 -1.11
C ALA A 71 8.84 1.74 0.39
N HIS A 72 7.77 2.37 0.87
CA HIS A 72 7.39 2.35 2.28
C HIS A 72 5.86 2.32 2.44
N THR A 73 5.41 2.05 3.65
CA THR A 73 4.00 2.06 4.01
C THR A 73 3.83 2.50 5.46
N PHE A 74 2.63 2.93 5.82
CA PHE A 74 2.29 3.39 7.16
C PHE A 74 1.40 2.36 7.86
N TYR A 75 1.57 2.25 9.18
CA TYR A 75 0.70 1.36 9.95
C TYR A 75 -0.76 1.84 9.90
N PRO A 76 -1.74 0.93 9.80
CA PRO A 76 -3.14 1.28 10.01
C PRO A 76 -3.32 1.81 11.43
N THR A 77 -3.89 3.00 11.58
CA THR A 77 -4.27 3.55 12.88
C THR A 77 -5.72 4.01 12.87
N TYR A 78 -6.33 4.12 14.05
CA TYR A 78 -7.70 4.62 14.21
C TYR A 78 -7.78 6.15 14.29
N GLN A 79 -6.73 6.87 13.86
CA GLN A 79 -6.71 8.33 13.92
C GLN A 79 -7.44 8.91 12.70
N GLU A 80 -8.47 9.72 12.95
CA GLU A 80 -9.30 10.35 11.92
C GLU A 80 -8.56 11.41 11.10
N ASP A 81 -7.42 11.92 11.58
CA ASP A 81 -6.63 12.99 10.96
C ASP A 81 -5.41 12.49 10.15
N GLY A 82 -5.20 11.17 10.08
CA GLY A 82 -4.09 10.56 9.36
C GLY A 82 -4.44 10.18 7.93
N HIS A 83 -4.22 11.08 6.97
CA HIS A 83 -4.44 10.82 5.53
C HIS A 83 -3.52 9.75 4.92
N LEU A 84 -2.54 9.23 5.66
CA LEU A 84 -1.56 8.25 5.16
C LEU A 84 -1.74 6.85 5.75
N ASN A 85 -2.75 6.63 6.59
CA ASN A 85 -2.91 5.38 7.33
C ASN A 85 -3.08 4.19 6.37
N GLY A 86 -2.09 3.30 6.31
CA GLY A 86 -2.12 2.13 5.42
C GLY A 86 -1.60 2.38 4.01
N ASP A 87 -1.37 3.65 3.62
CA ASP A 87 -0.90 4.00 2.28
C ASP A 87 0.44 3.33 1.94
N ILE A 88 0.63 3.07 0.65
CA ILE A 88 1.81 2.41 0.11
C ILE A 88 2.42 3.32 -0.95
N HIS A 89 3.66 3.75 -0.72
CA HIS A 89 4.42 4.53 -1.68
C HIS A 89 5.49 3.66 -2.33
N LEU A 90 5.61 3.74 -3.65
CA LEU A 90 6.55 2.98 -4.49
C LEU A 90 7.51 3.95 -5.19
N GLY A 91 8.82 3.70 -5.07
CA GLY A 91 9.92 4.48 -5.62
C GLY A 91 10.53 3.96 -6.92
#